data_AF-X1F6D9-F1
#
_entry.id   AF-X1F6D9-F1
#
_cell.length_a   1.000
_cell.length_b   1.000
_cell.length_c   1.000
_cell.angle_alpha   90.00
_cell.angle_beta   90.00
_cell.angle_gamma   90.00
#
_symmetry.space_group_name_H-M   'P 1'
#
loop_
_entity.id
_entity.type
_entity.pdbx_description
1 polymer ?
#
loop_
_entity_poly.entity_id
_entity_poly.type
_entity_poly.pdbx_seq_one_letter_code
_entity_poly.pdbx_strand_id
1 'polypeptide(L)'
;MFYHDYELGKSSKILTEELFKLKPGESFIITADTETDPHVVDAIARAAFALDAKPMVIWTASGLGCGKVLDSFLPSKPLTAALKEADAWVELNNKWIF
;
A
#
# COMPACT_ATOMS: atom_id res chain seq x y z
N MET A 1 -17.00 -12.85 -7.08
CA MET A 1 -17.12 -13.95 -6.10
C MET A 1 -16.54 -13.44 -4.79
N PHE A 2 -17.30 -13.48 -3.68
CA PHE A 2 -16.92 -12.92 -2.37
C PHE A 2 -15.98 -13.87 -1.61
N TYR A 3 -14.77 -14.11 -2.12
CA TYR A 3 -13.83 -15.00 -1.45
C TYR A 3 -13.12 -14.25 -0.32
N HIS A 4 -13.29 -14.71 0.92
CA HIS A 4 -12.64 -14.16 2.13
C HIS A 4 -12.84 -12.66 2.41
N ASP A 5 -13.93 -12.06 1.93
CA ASP A 5 -14.15 -10.60 2.03
C ASP A 5 -14.26 -10.12 3.49
N TYR A 6 -14.85 -10.94 4.37
CA TYR A 6 -14.93 -10.65 5.81
C TYR A 6 -13.56 -10.73 6.49
N GLU A 7 -12.79 -11.76 6.16
CA GLU A 7 -11.44 -11.97 6.67
C GLU A 7 -10.49 -10.88 6.17
N LEU A 8 -10.63 -10.47 4.91
CA LEU A 8 -9.87 -9.38 4.31
C LEU A 8 -10.21 -8.04 4.97
N GLY A 9 -11.50 -7.76 5.21
CA GLY A 9 -11.93 -6.57 5.94
C GLY A 9 -11.38 -6.54 7.37
N LYS A 10 -11.46 -7.67 8.10
CA LYS A 10 -10.88 -7.79 9.45
C LYS A 10 -9.38 -7.58 9.46
N SER A 11 -8.67 -8.21 8.53
CA SER A 11 -7.20 -8.11 8.43
C SER A 11 -6.75 -6.70 8.08
N SER A 12 -7.47 -6.06 7.14
CA SER A 12 -7.22 -4.66 6.75
C SER A 12 -7.42 -3.71 7.92
N LYS A 13 -8.49 -3.90 8.71
CA LYS A 13 -8.73 -3.11 9.92
C LYS A 13 -7.61 -3.27 10.95
N ILE A 14 -7.20 -4.50 11.26
CA ILE A 14 -6.10 -4.75 12.21
C ILE A 14 -4.81 -4.09 11.71
N LEU A 15 -4.50 -4.22 10.42
CA LEU A 15 -3.33 -3.60 9.81
C LEU A 15 -3.34 -2.08 10.00
N THR A 16 -4.43 -1.41 9.63
CA THR A 16 -4.51 0.06 9.66
C THR A 16 -4.67 0.62 11.07
N GLU A 17 -5.52 0.03 11.90
CA GLU A 17 -5.89 0.56 13.22
C GLU A 17 -4.95 0.11 14.33
N GLU A 18 -4.50 -1.15 14.32
CA GLU A 18 -3.74 -1.72 15.43
C GLU A 18 -2.23 -1.70 15.17
N LEU A 19 -1.82 -2.05 13.94
CA LEU A 19 -0.40 -2.12 13.57
C LEU A 19 0.15 -0.74 13.17
N PHE A 20 -0.45 -0.10 12.17
CA PHE A 20 -0.08 1.25 11.75
C PHE A 20 -0.58 2.33 12.72
N LYS A 21 -1.67 2.05 13.46
CA LYS A 21 -2.26 3.00 14.43
C LYS A 21 -2.62 4.34 13.81
N LEU A 22 -3.07 4.32 12.56
CA LEU A 22 -3.38 5.53 11.79
C LEU A 22 -4.27 6.50 12.56
N LYS A 23 -4.02 7.79 12.38
CA LYS A 23 -4.77 8.89 12.98
C LYS A 23 -5.57 9.64 11.93
N PRO A 24 -6.70 10.26 12.34
CA PRO A 24 -7.43 11.17 11.47
C PRO A 24 -6.50 12.23 10.86
N GLY A 25 -6.54 12.36 9.54
CA GLY A 25 -5.78 13.34 8.77
C GLY A 25 -4.39 12.91 8.32
N GLU A 26 -3.84 11.79 8.82
CA GLU A 26 -2.55 11.23 8.40
C GLU A 26 -2.60 10.74 6.95
N SER A 27 -1.53 10.96 6.22
CA SER A 27 -1.30 10.42 4.89
C SER A 27 -0.82 8.97 4.95
N PHE A 28 -1.50 8.09 4.20
CA PHE A 28 -1.17 6.67 4.18
C PHE A 28 -0.94 6.21 2.74
N ILE A 29 0.32 5.96 2.38
CA ILE A 29 0.64 5.49 1.03
C ILE A 29 0.57 3.96 0.97
N ILE A 30 -0.05 3.46 -0.09
CA ILE A 30 -0.11 2.03 -0.43
C ILE A 30 0.56 1.87 -1.79
N THR A 31 1.68 1.17 -1.85
CA THR A 31 2.33 0.85 -3.14
C THR A 31 1.98 -0.58 -3.56
N ALA A 32 1.59 -0.75 -4.81
CA ALA A 32 1.27 -2.05 -5.39
C ALA A 32 1.76 -2.14 -6.83
N ASP A 33 1.99 -3.35 -7.32
CA ASP A 33 2.43 -3.59 -8.68
C ASP A 33 1.39 -4.41 -9.47
N THR A 34 1.57 -4.54 -10.78
CA THR A 34 0.61 -5.23 -11.66
C THR A 34 0.35 -6.71 -11.34
N GLU A 35 1.11 -7.34 -10.43
CA GLU A 35 0.91 -8.71 -9.93
C GLU A 35 0.13 -8.74 -8.60
N THR A 36 -0.09 -7.58 -7.95
CA THR A 36 -0.84 -7.47 -6.70
C THR A 36 -2.35 -7.64 -6.95
N ASP A 37 -3.05 -8.35 -6.05
CA ASP A 37 -4.52 -8.42 -6.08
C ASP A 37 -5.13 -7.06 -5.72
N PRO A 38 -5.85 -6.39 -6.65
CA PRO A 38 -6.43 -5.08 -6.39
C PRO A 38 -7.48 -5.07 -5.28
N HIS A 39 -8.12 -6.21 -4.98
CA HIS A 39 -9.09 -6.27 -3.88
C HIS A 39 -8.41 -6.06 -2.52
N VAL A 40 -7.17 -6.56 -2.35
CA VAL A 40 -6.41 -6.37 -1.11
C VAL A 40 -6.03 -4.90 -0.95
N VAL A 41 -5.58 -4.26 -2.04
CA VAL A 41 -5.25 -2.83 -2.06
C VAL A 41 -6.46 -1.99 -1.70
N ASP A 42 -7.60 -2.25 -2.33
CA ASP A 42 -8.86 -1.55 -2.07
C ASP A 42 -9.35 -1.75 -0.64
N ALA A 43 -9.27 -2.97 -0.09
CA ALA A 43 -9.72 -3.26 1.27
C ALA A 43 -8.89 -2.50 2.32
N ILE A 44 -7.56 -2.43 2.13
CA ILE A 44 -6.66 -1.67 3.01
C ILE A 44 -6.91 -0.16 2.87
N ALA A 45 -7.07 0.35 1.66
CA ALA A 45 -7.39 1.77 1.43
C ALA A 45 -8.73 2.16 2.06
N ARG A 46 -9.77 1.30 1.95
CA ARG A 46 -11.07 1.51 2.58
C ARG A 46 -10.97 1.50 4.10
N ALA A 47 -10.20 0.57 4.68
CA ALA A 47 -9.99 0.51 6.12
C ALA A 47 -9.27 1.75 6.65
N ALA A 48 -8.26 2.26 5.93
CA ALA A 48 -7.57 3.50 6.28
C ALA A 48 -8.52 4.71 6.20
N PHE A 49 -9.32 4.82 5.14
CA PHE A 49 -10.30 5.90 4.99
C PHE A 49 -11.35 5.89 6.11
N ALA A 50 -11.77 4.70 6.56
CA ALA A 50 -12.71 4.56 7.68
C ALA A 50 -12.16 5.06 9.03
N LEU A 51 -10.85 5.29 9.15
CA LEU A 51 -10.18 5.89 10.30
C LEU A 51 -9.93 7.41 10.12
N ASP A 52 -10.56 8.03 9.13
CA ASP A 52 -10.35 9.43 8.71
C ASP A 52 -8.90 9.73 8.26
N ALA A 53 -8.10 8.70 7.95
CA ALA A 53 -6.82 8.87 7.29
C ALA A 53 -7.00 9.21 5.80
N LYS A 54 -5.92 9.62 5.14
CA LYS A 54 -5.88 10.04 3.73
C LYS A 54 -5.08 9.02 2.92
N PRO A 55 -5.71 7.91 2.47
CA PRO A 55 -5.02 6.91 1.69
C PRO A 55 -4.65 7.43 0.29
N MET A 56 -3.47 7.08 -0.20
CA MET A 56 -3.04 7.27 -1.59
C MET A 56 -2.45 5.97 -2.12
N VAL A 57 -2.99 5.48 -3.24
CA VAL A 57 -2.51 4.25 -3.89
C VAL A 57 -1.60 4.60 -5.06
N ILE A 58 -0.42 3.99 -5.11
CA ILE A 58 0.54 4.12 -6.22
C ILE A 58 0.70 2.75 -6.88
N TRP A 59 0.28 2.66 -8.14
CA TRP A 59 0.44 1.47 -8.97
C TRP A 59 1.66 1.59 -9.87
N THR A 60 2.50 0.55 -9.90
CA THR A 60 3.66 0.43 -10.80
C THR A 60 3.60 -0.85 -11.62
N ALA A 61 4.38 -0.93 -12.70
CA ALA A 61 4.60 -2.20 -13.37
C ALA A 61 5.40 -3.13 -12.44
N SER A 62 5.10 -4.43 -12.45
CA SER A 62 5.90 -5.42 -11.72
C SER A 62 7.27 -5.56 -12.38
N GLY A 63 8.33 -5.51 -11.57
CA GLY A 63 9.69 -5.66 -12.07
C GLY A 63 10.09 -7.12 -12.32
N LEU A 64 11.22 -7.32 -12.99
CA LEU A 64 11.77 -8.65 -13.25
C LEU A 64 12.68 -9.20 -12.12
N GLY A 65 12.75 -8.51 -10.98
CA GLY A 65 13.58 -8.85 -9.83
C GLY A 65 13.19 -8.07 -8.58
N CYS A 66 13.95 -8.17 -7.48
CA CYS A 66 13.66 -7.48 -6.21
C CYS A 66 14.83 -6.58 -5.77
N GLY A 67 14.57 -5.64 -4.86
CA GLY A 67 15.57 -4.76 -4.25
C GLY A 67 16.19 -3.77 -5.24
N LYS A 68 17.50 -3.47 -5.07
CA LYS A 68 18.23 -2.45 -5.86
C LYS A 68 18.18 -2.64 -7.38
N VAL A 69 17.83 -3.84 -7.87
CA VAL A 69 17.62 -4.08 -9.31
C VAL A 69 16.47 -3.23 -9.84
N LEU A 70 15.49 -2.90 -8.98
CA LEU A 70 14.32 -2.10 -9.31
C LEU A 70 14.60 -0.60 -9.37
N ASP A 71 15.72 -0.10 -8.84
CA ASP A 71 16.03 1.34 -8.82
C ASP A 71 16.09 1.96 -10.22
N SER A 72 16.51 1.17 -11.21
CA SER A 72 16.60 1.56 -12.62
C SER A 72 15.29 1.37 -13.40
N PHE A 73 14.35 0.61 -12.83
CA PHE A 73 13.10 0.20 -13.47
C PHE A 73 11.92 1.04 -12.99
N LEU A 74 11.84 1.29 -11.69
CA LEU A 74 10.76 2.07 -11.10
C LEU A 74 11.01 3.57 -11.31
N PRO A 75 9.94 4.40 -11.30
CA PRO A 75 10.08 5.84 -11.25
C PRO A 75 10.54 6.27 -9.84
N SER A 76 11.79 5.92 -9.50
CA SER A 76 12.34 5.97 -8.14
C SER A 76 12.36 7.38 -7.56
N LYS A 77 12.59 8.41 -8.38
CA LYS A 77 12.58 9.82 -7.94
C LYS A 77 11.20 10.26 -7.43
N PRO A 78 10.12 10.24 -8.24
CA PRO A 78 8.80 10.64 -7.75
C PRO A 78 8.26 9.69 -6.67
N LEU A 79 8.53 8.38 -6.74
CA LEU A 79 8.14 7.44 -5.69
C LEU A 79 8.80 7.79 -4.35
N THR A 80 10.11 8.00 -4.34
CA THR A 80 10.86 8.42 -3.14
C THR A 80 10.35 9.74 -2.59
N ALA A 81 10.02 10.70 -3.45
CA ALA A 81 9.48 11.99 -3.02
C ALA A 81 8.11 11.82 -2.33
N ALA A 82 7.22 11.00 -2.89
CA ALA A 82 5.92 10.72 -2.28
C ALA A 82 6.07 10.01 -0.92
N LEU A 83 6.92 8.97 -0.85
CA LEU A 83 7.11 8.18 0.37
C LEU A 83 7.78 8.98 1.51
N LYS A 84 8.64 9.95 1.19
CA LYS A 84 9.29 10.81 2.20
C LYS A 84 8.33 11.75 2.92
N GLU A 85 7.24 12.13 2.27
CA GLU A 85 6.25 13.06 2.81
C GLU A 85 5.05 12.34 3.45
N ALA A 86 5.04 11.00 3.44
CA ALA A 86 3.97 10.20 4.00
C ALA A 86 4.14 9.99 5.52
N ASP A 87 3.05 10.04 6.26
CA ASP A 87 3.04 9.71 7.70
C ASP A 87 3.19 8.19 7.91
N ALA A 88 2.60 7.40 7.02
CA ALA A 88 2.71 5.95 7.02
C ALA A 88 2.71 5.37 5.59
N TRP A 89 3.36 4.21 5.43
CA TRP A 89 3.47 3.51 4.14
C TRP A 89 3.38 1.99 4.32
N VAL A 90 2.57 1.35 3.50
CA VAL A 90 2.55 -0.11 3.31
C VAL A 90 2.95 -0.48 1.89
N GLU A 91 3.85 -1.45 1.78
CA GLU A 91 4.27 -2.03 0.50
C GLU A 91 3.56 -3.36 0.25
N LEU A 92 2.83 -3.45 -0.86
CA LEU A 92 2.14 -4.64 -1.34
C LEU A 92 2.70 -5.16 -2.68
N ASN A 93 3.81 -4.57 -3.16
CA ASN A 93 4.50 -5.01 -4.36
C ASN A 93 4.88 -6.49 -4.21
N ASN A 94 4.57 -7.32 -5.21
CA ASN A 94 5.05 -8.69 -5.23
C ASN A 94 6.58 -8.73 -5.44
N LYS A 95 7.12 -7.69 -6.06
CA LYS A 95 8.56 -7.43 -6.17
C LYS A 95 8.95 -6.32 -5.22
N TRP A 96 9.36 -6.68 -4.01
CA TRP A 96 9.70 -5.72 -2.96
C TRP A 96 10.92 -4.86 -3.34
N ILE A 97 10.85 -3.59 -2.95
CA ILE A 97 11.89 -2.59 -3.22
C ILE A 97 12.88 -2.54 -2.04
N PHE A 98 12.45 -2.91 -0.83
CA PHE A 98 13.26 -2.89 0.41
C PHE A 98 13.23 -4.21 1.18
#